data_AF-A0A954LAA8-F1
#
_entry.id   AF-A0A954LAA8-F1
#
_cell.length_a   1.000
_cell.length_b   1.000
_cell.length_c   1.000
_cell.angle_alpha   90.00
_cell.angle_beta   90.00
_cell.angle_gamma   90.00
#
_symmetry.space_group_name_H-M   'P 1'
#
loop_
_entity.id
_entity.type
_entity.pdbx_description
1 polymer ?
#
loop_
_entity_poly.entity_id
_entity_poly.type
_entity_poly.pdbx_seq_one_letter_code
_entity_poly.pdbx_strand_id
1 'polypeptide(L)' 'ANHDFYALDTALFSPAVVIFHNLTSGRTFQFGHKLPSLLRESFGL' A
#
# COMPACT_ATOMS: atom_id res chain seq x y z
N ALA A 1 -16.17 -2.32 -9.30
CA ALA A 1 -16.09 -1.49 -10.51
C ALA A 1 -16.25 -2.35 -11.77
N ASN A 2 -17.40 -3.00 -12.01
CA ASN A 2 -17.76 -3.78 -13.22
C ASN A 2 -16.62 -4.36 -14.10
N HIS A 3 -15.58 -4.94 -13.49
CA HIS A 3 -14.30 -5.31 -14.13
C HIS A 3 -13.62 -4.22 -14.99
N ASP A 4 -13.98 -2.96 -14.78
CA ASP A 4 -13.35 -1.76 -15.33
C ASP A 4 -12.21 -1.30 -14.42
N PHE A 5 -10.99 -1.47 -14.93
CA PHE A 5 -9.76 -1.07 -14.25
C PHE A 5 -9.65 0.45 -14.06
N TYR A 6 -10.18 1.25 -15.00
CA TYR A 6 -10.07 2.71 -14.97
C TYR A 6 -11.08 3.37 -14.04
N ALA A 7 -12.11 2.63 -13.65
CA ALA A 7 -13.09 3.06 -12.66
C ALA A 7 -12.61 2.88 -11.21
N LEU A 8 -11.43 2.30 -10.98
CA LEU A 8 -10.84 2.16 -9.66
C LEU A 8 -10.09 3.44 -9.26
N ASP A 9 -10.06 3.73 -7.96
CA ASP A 9 -9.18 4.75 -7.40
C ASP A 9 -7.72 4.37 -7.70
N THR A 10 -6.97 5.27 -8.32
CA THR A 10 -5.58 5.05 -8.69
C THR A 10 -4.68 4.87 -7.45
N ALA A 11 -5.06 5.46 -6.31
CA ALA A 11 -4.34 5.30 -5.05
C ALA A 11 -4.38 3.85 -4.51
N LEU A 12 -5.31 3.03 -5.00
CA LEU A 12 -5.39 1.61 -4.65
C LEU A 12 -4.15 0.81 -5.12
N PHE A 13 -3.45 1.31 -6.13
CA PHE A 13 -2.20 0.73 -6.64
C PHE A 13 -0.97 1.34 -5.95
N SER A 14 -0.97 1.33 -4.61
CA SER A 14 0.13 1.81 -3.77
C SER A 14 0.67 0.68 -2.87
N PRO A 15 1.94 0.76 -2.45
CA PRO A 15 2.51 -0.23 -1.53
C PRO A 15 1.89 -0.10 -0.14
N ALA A 16 1.76 -1.23 0.56
CA ALA A 16 1.22 -1.27 1.93
C ALA A 16 2.09 -0.53 2.96
N VAL A 17 3.41 -0.44 2.72
CA VAL A 17 4.36 0.28 3.57
C VAL A 17 5.34 1.06 2.70
N VAL A 18 5.57 2.33 3.06
CA VAL A 18 6.61 3.18 2.46
C VAL A 18 7.59 3.62 3.54
N ILE A 19 8.88 3.48 3.26
CA ILE A 19 9.95 4.08 4.06
C ILE A 19 10.53 5.24 3.25
N PHE A 20 10.40 6.46 3.77
CA PHE A 20 10.91 7.66 3.15
C PHE A 20 12.16 8.15 3.88
N HIS A 21 13.29 8.18 3.18
CA HIS A 21 14.55 8.72 3.69
C HIS A 21 14.75 10.14 3.15
N ASN A 22 14.65 11.13 4.04
CA ASN A 22 14.87 12.52 3.67
C ASN A 22 16.36 12.88 3.81
N LEU A 23 17.04 13.06 2.69
CA LEU A 23 18.48 13.35 2.66
C LEU A 23 18.83 14.75 3.16
N THR A 24 17.91 15.72 3.05
CA THR A 24 18.14 17.09 3.51
C THR A 24 18.09 17.21 5.02
N SER A 25 17.15 16.53 5.68
CA SER A 25 16.99 16.56 7.14
C SER A 25 17.66 15.39 7.87
N GLY A 26 18.08 14.36 7.14
CA GLY A 26 18.60 13.10 7.69
C GLY A 26 17.55 12.22 8.37
N ARG A 27 16.26 12.60 8.33
CA ARG A 27 15.17 11.87 9.00
C ARG A 27 14.60 10.76 8.13
N THR A 28 14.15 9.69 8.78
CA THR A 28 13.42 8.59 8.13
C THR A 28 11.99 8.55 8.66
N PHE A 29 11.04 8.33 7.75
CA PHE A 29 9.62 8.23 8.05
C PHE A 29 9.08 6.91 7.54
N GLN A 30 8.19 6.29 8.30
CA GLN A 30 7.46 5.10 7.90
C GLN A 30 5.97 5.44 7.77
N PHE A 31 5.38 5.04 6.65
CA PHE A 31 3.95 5.17 6.37
C PHE A 31 3.35 3.80 6.09
N GLY A 32 2.11 3.59 6.54
CA GLY A 32 1.38 2.35 6.31
C GLY A 32 1.80 1.19 7.21
N HIS A 33 1.17 0.04 7.00
CA HIS A 33 1.41 -1.19 7.73
C HIS A 33 1.02 -2.40 6.88
N LYS A 34 1.59 -3.56 7.21
CA LYS A 34 1.19 -4.84 6.61
C LYS A 34 -0.15 -5.28 7.20
N LEU A 35 -1.01 -5.86 6.37
CA LEU A 35 -2.30 -6.45 6.77
C LEU A 35 -2.31 -7.97 6.48
N PRO A 36 -1.71 -8.82 7.34
CA PRO A 36 -1.61 -10.25 7.07
C PRO A 36 -2.96 -10.99 7.07
N SER A 37 -3.97 -10.50 7.81
CA SER A 37 -5.32 -11.07 7.78
C SER A 37 -5.96 -10.94 6.40
N LEU A 38 -5.87 -9.74 5.81
CA LEU A 38 -6.36 -9.48 4.45
C LEU A 38 -5.63 -10.33 3.40
N LEU A 39 -4.33 -10.56 3.58
CA LEU A 39 -3.57 -11.45 2.69
C LEU A 39 -4.06 -12.90 2.77
N ARG A 40 -4.38 -13.40 3.97
CA ARG A 40 -4.92 -14.76 4.14
C ARG A 40 -6.27 -14.90 3.44
N GLU A 41 -7.18 -13.94 3.68
CA GLU A 41 -8.49 -13.91 3.02
C GLU A 41 -8.35 -13.87 1.49
N SER A 42 -7.48 -13.00 0.96
CA SER A 42 -7.22 -12.87 -0.48
C SER A 42 -6.66 -14.15 -1.11
N PHE A 43 -5.81 -14.87 -0.38
CA PHE A 43 -5.19 -16.12 -0.86
C PHE A 43 -6.01 -17.38 -0.54
N GLY A 44 -7.14 -17.25 0.15
CA GLY A 44 -7.99 -18.38 0.53
C GLY A 44 -7.39 -19.28 1.63
N LEU A 45 -6.66 -18.68 2.59
CA LEU A 45 -5.98 -19.35 3.71
C LEU A 45 -6.67 -19.10 5.06
#